data_AF-A0A9P6BYW4-F1
#
_entry.id   AF-A0A9P6BYW4-F1
#
_cell.length_a   1.000
_cell.length_b   1.000
_cell.length_c   1.000
_cell.angle_alpha   90.00
_cell.angle_beta   90.00
_cell.angle_gamma   90.00
#
_symmetry.space_group_name_H-M   'P 1'
#
loop_
_entity.id
_entity.type
_entity.pdbx_description
1 polymer ?
#
loop_
_entity_poly.entity_id
_entity_poly.type
_entity_poly.pdbx_seq_one_letter_code
_entity_poly.pdbx_strand_id
1 'polypeptide(L)' 'FGIPHSTLCDQIQGIPTCKQAHEHEHLLMSNQEDVLVEWIKGMGRRGLPVTQEMLSQHAGNI' A
#
# COMPACT_ATOMS: atom_id res chain seq x y z
N PHE A 1 16.68 18.80 2.45
CA PHE A 1 15.78 17.71 2.84
C PHE A 1 14.44 18.31 3.22
N GLY A 2 13.41 18.17 2.38
CA GLY A 2 12.08 18.77 2.60
C GLY A 2 11.20 17.96 3.56
N ILE A 3 11.79 17.40 4.61
CA ILE A 3 11.10 16.53 5.58
C ILE A 3 10.77 17.39 6.81
N PRO A 4 9.53 17.37 7.33
CA PRO A 4 9.17 18.10 8.53
C PRO A 4 10.07 17.71 9.72
N HIS A 5 10.45 18.70 10.53
CA HIS A 5 11.27 18.48 11.71
C HIS A 5 10.60 17.53 12.72
N SER A 6 9.27 17.55 12.80
CA SER A 6 8.48 16.60 13.60
C SER A 6 8.76 15.16 13.21
N THR A 7 8.69 14.85 11.92
CA THR A 7 8.98 13.50 11.37
C THR A 7 10.41 13.05 11.71
N LEU A 8 11.36 13.99 11.73
CA LEU A 8 12.75 13.72 12.07
C LEU A 8 12.93 13.43 13.57
N CYS A 9 12.25 14.19 14.43
CA CYS A 9 12.17 13.91 15.87
C CYS A 9 11.51 12.56 16.15
N ASP A 10 10.39 12.26 15.50
CA ASP A 10 9.65 11.01 15.66
C ASP A 10 10.55 9.82 15.30
N GLN A 11 11.29 9.92 14.19
CA GLN A 11 12.22 8.87 13.76
C GLN A 11 13.40 8.69 14.73
N ILE A 12 13.96 9.78 15.27
CA ILE A 12 15.03 9.73 16.29
C ILE A 12 14.51 9.11 17.60
N GLN A 13 13.26 9.35 17.96
CA GLN A 13 12.60 8.80 19.14
C GLN A 13 12.11 7.35 18.95
N GLY A 14 12.32 6.77 17.75
CA GLY A 14 11.88 5.40 17.44
C GLY A 14 10.37 5.27 17.26
N ILE A 15 9.65 6.38 17.04
CA ILE A 15 8.23 6.36 16.72
C ILE A 15 8.11 5.83 15.28
N PRO A 16 7.40 4.70 15.07
CA PRO A 16 7.27 4.14 13.74
C PRO A 16 6.53 5.11 12.84
N THR A 17 7.05 5.30 11.63
CA THR A 17 6.33 6.06 10.60
C THR A 17 5.01 5.36 10.29
N CYS A 18 4.01 6.10 9.80
CA CYS A 18 2.71 5.52 9.43
C CYS A 18 2.88 4.28 8.52
N LYS A 19 3.83 4.30 7.57
CA LYS A 19 4.16 3.12 6.75
C LYS A 19 4.64 1.93 7.59
N GLN A 20 5.63 2.13 8.45
CA GLN A 20 6.16 1.06 9.32
C GLN A 20 5.12 0.55 10.32
N ALA A 21 4.25 1.43 10.80
CA ALA A 21 3.13 1.07 11.67
C ALA A 21 1.99 0.36 10.93
N HIS A 22 1.99 0.29 9.60
CA HIS A 22 1.02 -0.51 8.85
C HIS A 22 1.67 -1.76 8.23
N GLU A 23 3.00 -1.89 8.22
CA GLU A 23 3.69 -3.08 7.69
C GLU A 23 3.18 -4.40 8.28
N HIS A 24 2.78 -4.40 9.56
CA HIS A 24 2.21 -5.59 10.22
C HIS A 24 0.72 -5.84 9.91
N GLU A 25 0.03 -4.88 9.31
CA GLU A 25 -1.35 -5.01 8.82
C GLU A 25 -1.40 -5.38 7.32
N HIS A 26 -0.26 -5.27 6.62
CA HIS A 26 -0.17 -5.66 5.22
C HIS A 26 -0.22 -7.19 5.12
N LEU A 27 -1.34 -7.70 4.58
CA LEU A 27 -1.52 -9.12 4.29
C LEU A 27 -0.71 -9.57 3.06
N LEU A 28 -0.29 -8.63 2.23
CA LEU A 28 0.47 -8.85 1.01
C LEU A 28 1.87 -8.26 1.15
N MET A 29 2.87 -8.94 0.59
CA MET A 29 4.21 -8.36 0.48
C MET A 29 4.17 -7.14 -0.46
N SER A 30 5.09 -6.19 -0.26
CA SER A 30 5.16 -4.96 -1.06
C SER A 30 5.13 -5.20 -2.58
N ASN A 31 5.76 -6.29 -3.04
CA ASN A 31 5.75 -6.66 -4.46
C ASN A 31 4.39 -7.17 -4.96
N GLN A 32 3.61 -7.85 -4.11
CA GLN A 32 2.27 -8.32 -4.44
C GLN A 32 1.28 -7.14 -4.46
N GLU A 33 1.43 -6.17 -3.56
CA GLU A 33 0.66 -4.92 -3.58
C GLU A 33 0.93 -4.11 -4.85
N ASP A 34 2.18 -4.02 -5.30
CA ASP A 34 2.54 -3.32 -6.54
C ASP A 34 1.85 -3.97 -7.77
N VAL A 35 1.83 -5.31 -7.83
CA VAL A 35 1.12 -6.05 -8.89
C VAL A 35 -0.39 -5.78 -8.83
N LEU A 36 -0.97 -5.79 -7.63
CA LEU A 36 -2.38 -5.48 -7.44
C LEU A 36 -2.71 -4.05 -7.89
N VAL A 37 -1.86 -3.07 -7.56
CA VAL A 37 -2.02 -1.66 -7.94
C VAL A 37 -1.96 -1.48 -9.46
N GLU A 38 -1.01 -2.11 -10.15
CA GLU A 38 -0.93 -2.03 -11.60
C GLU A 38 -2.14 -2.69 -12.29
N TRP A 39 -2.64 -3.80 -11.74
CA TRP A 39 -3.87 -4.41 -12.21
C TRP A 39 -5.08 -3.48 -12.04
N ILE A 40 -5.25 -2.85 -10.87
CA ILE A 40 -6.32 -1.86 -10.62
C ILE A 40 -6.23 -0.68 -11.60
N LYS A 41 -5.03 -0.12 -11.81
CA LYS A 41 -4.82 0.96 -12.79
C LYS A 41 -5.21 0.51 -14.19
N GLY A 42 -4.87 -0.72 -14.58
CA GLY A 42 -5.25 -1.33 -15.84
C GLY A 42 -6.77 -1.44 -16.01
N MET A 43 -7.49 -1.84 -14.96
CA MET A 43 -8.95 -1.91 -14.93
C MET A 43 -9.60 -0.54 -15.03
N GLY A 44 -9.09 0.44 -14.27
CA GLY A 44 -9.57 1.83 -14.31
C GLY A 44 -9.40 2.47 -15.70
N ARG A 45 -8.27 2.23 -16.37
CA ARG A 45 -8.06 2.67 -17.76
C ARG A 45 -9.05 2.07 -18.75
N ARG A 46 -9.57 0.88 -18.46
CA ARG A 46 -10.60 0.20 -19.26
C ARG A 46 -12.03 0.62 -18.90
N GLY A 47 -12.18 1.54 -17.93
CA GLY A 47 -13.48 1.98 -17.45
C GLY A 47 -14.23 0.93 -16.62
N LEU A 48 -13.52 -0.08 -16.11
CA LEU A 48 -14.11 -1.13 -15.30
C LEU A 48 -13.94 -0.77 -13.81
N PRO A 49 -15.04 -0.52 -13.07
CA PRO A 49 -14.94 -0.30 -11.64
C PRO A 49 -14.51 -1.59 -10.95
N VAL A 50 -13.44 -1.50 -10.17
CA VAL A 50 -12.93 -2.63 -9.40
C VAL A 50 -13.73 -2.72 -8.10
N THR A 51 -14.41 -3.85 -7.89
CA THR A 51 -15.14 -4.14 -6.64
C THR A 51 -14.22 -4.82 -5.62
N GLN A 52 -14.59 -4.76 -4.35
CA GLN A 52 -13.85 -5.41 -3.26
C GLN A 52 -13.72 -6.93 -3.48
N GLU A 53 -14.76 -7.59 -3.99
CA GLU A 53 -14.74 -9.02 -4.28
C GLU A 53 -13.68 -9.37 -5.35
N MET A 54 -13.61 -8.56 -6.42
CA MET A 54 -12.64 -8.74 -7.49
C MET A 54 -11.20 -8.50 -7.01
N LEU A 55 -11.02 -7.55 -6.08
CA LEU A 55 -9.74 -7.31 -5.40
C LEU A 55 -9.31 -8.50 -4.56
N SER A 56 -10.20 -9.01 -3.69
CA SER A 56 -9.90 -10.16 -2.84
C SER A 56 -9.62 -11.42 -3.67
N GLN A 57 -10.35 -11.62 -4.75
CA GLN A 57 -10.11 -12.73 -5.67
C GLN A 57 -8.76 -12.59 -6.39
N HIS A 58 -8.41 -11.40 -6.87
CA HIS A 58 -7.13 -11.19 -7.53
C HIS A 58 -5.97 -11.32 -6.53
N ALA A 59 -6.08 -10.68 -5.35
CA ALA A 59 -5.14 -10.77 -4.25
C ALA A 59 -4.88 -12.20 -3.76
N GLY A 60 -5.89 -13.07 -3.78
CA GLY A 60 -5.71 -14.49 -3.41
C GLY A 60 -4.99 -15.34 -4.46
N ASN A 61 -4.78 -14.81 -5.68
CA ASN A 61 -4.11 -15.49 -6.80
C ASN A 61 -2.68 -14.98 -7.05
N ILE A 62 -2.16 -14.06 -6.23
CA ILE A 62 -0.80 -13.50 -6.27
C ILE A 62 -0.05 -13.84 -4.99
#